data_AF-A0A557RLY2-F1
#
_entry.id   AF-A0A557RLY2-F1
#
_cell.length_a   1.000
_cell.length_b   1.000
_cell.length_c   1.000
_cell.angle_alpha   90.00
_cell.angle_beta   90.00
_cell.angle_gamma   90.00
#
_symmetry.space_group_name_H-M   'P 1'
#
loop_
_entity.id
_entity.type
_entity.pdbx_description
1 polymer ?
#
loop_
_entity_poly.entity_id
_entity_poly.type
_entity_poly.pdbx_seq_one_letter_code
_entity_poly.pdbx_strand_id
1 'polypeptide(L)' 'MNDLPRLLRTLGWVFLALALNIVVIGIGALWMKIGPATIGLLLDPGNAVIWLTTALTFAPAVGSFYAARLMRRRDASR' A
#
# COMPACT_ATOMS: atom_id res chain seq x y z
N MET A 1 -0.76 -14.49 -25.59
CA MET A 1 -0.60 -13.03 -25.41
C MET A 1 -1.82 -12.37 -24.73
N ASN A 2 -2.36 -12.92 -23.62
CA ASN A 2 -3.39 -12.23 -22.82
C ASN A 2 -3.24 -12.52 -21.31
N ASP A 3 -2.02 -12.47 -20.79
CA ASP A 3 -1.74 -12.62 -19.33
C ASP A 3 -1.82 -11.28 -18.57
N LEU A 4 -2.48 -10.27 -19.14
CA LEU A 4 -2.60 -8.94 -18.55
C LEU A 4 -3.18 -8.96 -17.11
N PRO A 5 -4.21 -9.78 -16.78
CA PRO A 5 -4.71 -9.87 -15.40
C PRO A 5 -3.69 -10.49 -14.43
N ARG A 6 -2.78 -11.35 -14.93
CA ARG A 6 -1.70 -11.95 -14.15
C ARG A 6 -0.60 -10.92 -13.91
N LEU A 7 -0.22 -10.16 -14.94
CA LEU A 7 0.75 -9.06 -14.83
C LEU A 7 0.30 -8.01 -13.81
N LEU A 8 -0.96 -7.54 -13.90
CA LEU A 8 -1.51 -6.56 -12.95
C LEU A 8 -1.52 -7.08 -11.51
N ARG A 9 -1.79 -8.37 -11.32
CA ARG A 9 -1.71 -8.97 -9.98
C ARG A 9 -0.26 -9.02 -9.46
N THR A 10 0.70 -9.35 -10.30
CA THR A 10 2.13 -9.30 -9.94
C THR A 10 2.56 -7.88 -9.57
N LEU A 11 2.19 -6.88 -10.39
CA LEU A 11 2.46 -5.47 -10.09
C LEU A 11 1.82 -5.03 -8.77
N GLY A 12 0.58 -5.47 -8.49
CA GLY A 12 -0.07 -5.22 -7.21
C GLY A 12 0.75 -5.71 -6.02
N TRP A 13 1.34 -6.91 -6.12
CA TRP A 13 2.23 -7.44 -5.08
C TRP A 13 3.53 -6.64 -4.95
N VAL A 14 4.12 -6.21 -6.07
CA VAL A 14 5.34 -5.38 -6.06
C VAL A 14 5.06 -4.04 -5.36
N PHE A 15 3.98 -3.35 -5.74
CA PHE A 15 3.61 -2.09 -5.10
C PHE A 15 3.25 -2.26 -3.62
N LEU A 16 2.59 -3.37 -3.26
CA LEU A 16 2.30 -3.67 -1.87
C LEU A 16 3.58 -3.86 -1.05
N ALA A 17 4.53 -4.63 -1.58
CA ALA A 17 5.82 -4.85 -0.92
C ALA A 17 6.59 -3.54 -0.75
N LEU A 18 6.62 -2.68 -1.78
CA LEU A 18 7.24 -1.36 -1.69
C LEU A 18 6.57 -0.48 -0.65
N ALA A 19 5.23 -0.39 -0.66
CA ALA A 19 4.49 0.41 0.30
C ALA A 19 4.74 -0.05 1.74
N LEU A 20 4.73 -1.36 2.00
CA LEU A 20 5.05 -1.92 3.32
C LEU A 20 6.47 -1.56 3.77
N ASN A 21 7.46 -1.68 2.89
CA ASN A 21 8.83 -1.31 3.22
C ASN A 21 8.95 0.17 3.57
N ILE A 22 8.33 1.06 2.78
CA ILE A 22 8.31 2.51 3.05
C ILE A 22 7.72 2.80 4.43
N VAL A 23 6.59 2.16 4.78
CA VAL A 23 5.94 2.36 6.08
C VAL A 23 6.80 1.84 7.23
N VAL A 24 7.34 0.64 7.12
CA VAL A 24 8.19 0.04 8.17
C VAL A 24 9.46 0.87 8.38
N ILE A 25 10.12 1.29 7.29
CA ILE A 25 11.31 2.14 7.36
C ILE A 25 10.95 3.50 7.96
N GLY A 26 9.83 4.10 7.57
CA GLY A 26 9.37 5.38 8.12
C GLY A 26 9.12 5.32 9.62
N ILE A 27 8.43 4.29 10.09
CA ILE A 27 8.19 4.06 11.53
C ILE A 27 9.51 3.79 12.24
N GLY A 28 10.38 2.95 11.67
CA GLY A 28 11.69 2.62 12.23
C GLY A 28 12.59 3.85 12.36
N ALA A 29 12.62 4.71 11.34
CA ALA A 29 13.36 5.97 11.38
C ALA A 29 12.82 6.91 12.46
N LEU A 30 11.50 6.97 12.65
CA LEU A 30 10.90 7.75 13.73
C LEU A 30 11.30 7.19 15.10
N TRP A 31 11.22 5.87 15.25
CA TRP A 31 11.61 5.16 16.47
C TRP A 31 13.07 5.40 16.83
N MET A 32 13.98 5.36 15.87
CA MET A 32 15.39 5.67 16.09
C MET A 32 15.62 7.12 16.53
N LYS A 33 14.74 8.04 16.14
CA LYS A 33 14.88 9.47 16.44
C LYS A 33 14.30 9.86 17.80
N ILE A 34 13.12 9.36 18.15
CA ILE A 34 12.36 9.78 19.35
C ILE A 34 11.97 8.63 20.28
N GLY A 35 12.41 7.41 19.99
CA GLY A 35 12.19 6.23 20.83
C GLY A 35 10.71 5.92 21.04
N PRO A 36 10.31 5.50 22.26
CA PRO A 36 8.93 5.14 22.59
C PRO A 36 7.89 6.26 22.38
N ALA A 37 8.30 7.53 22.38
CA ALA A 37 7.40 8.66 22.10
C ALA A 37 6.79 8.60 20.68
N THR A 38 7.39 7.83 19.78
CA THR A 38 6.86 7.48 18.45
C THR A 38 5.43 6.95 18.52
N ILE A 39 5.10 6.14 19.52
CA ILE A 39 3.76 5.56 19.66
C ILE A 39 2.74 6.67 19.92
N GLY A 40 3.06 7.57 20.85
CA GLY A 40 2.19 8.72 21.16
C GLY A 40 1.99 9.63 19.96
N LEU A 41 3.06 9.90 19.20
CA LEU A 41 2.98 10.71 17.98
C LEU A 41 2.15 10.03 16.89
N LEU A 42 2.36 8.73 16.64
CA LEU A 42 1.58 8.00 15.63
C LEU A 42 0.11 7.87 16.03
N LEU A 43 -0.21 7.76 17.31
CA LEU A 43 -1.61 7.65 17.77
C LEU A 43 -2.28 9.00 18.00
N ASP A 44 -1.55 10.10 17.93
CA ASP A 44 -2.10 11.45 18.05
C ASP A 44 -3.05 11.73 16.87
N PRO A 45 -4.35 11.99 17.12
CA PRO A 45 -5.31 12.31 16.07
C PRO A 45 -4.95 13.58 15.28
N GLY A 46 -4.13 14.49 15.82
CA GLY A 46 -3.58 15.62 15.09
C GLY A 46 -2.69 15.21 13.92
N ASN A 47 -2.17 13.97 13.93
CA ASN A 47 -1.34 13.40 12.88
C ASN A 47 -2.14 12.54 11.87
N ALA A 48 -3.47 12.72 11.79
CA ALA A 48 -4.31 12.02 10.81
C ALA A 48 -3.81 12.14 9.36
N VAL A 49 -3.14 13.24 9.00
CA VAL A 49 -2.54 13.43 7.68
C VAL A 49 -1.41 12.42 7.40
N ILE A 50 -0.62 12.03 8.42
CA ILE A 50 0.41 10.99 8.29
C ILE A 50 -0.23 9.64 7.95
N TRP A 51 -1.35 9.32 8.59
CA TRP A 51 -2.10 8.10 8.28
C TRP A 51 -2.75 8.14 6.90
N LEU A 52 -3.29 9.29 6.50
CA LEU A 52 -3.87 9.45 5.16
C LEU A 52 -2.80 9.26 4.07
N THR A 53 -1.65 9.92 4.21
CA THR A 53 -0.54 9.79 3.26
C THR A 53 0.05 8.38 3.24
N THR A 54 0.15 7.75 4.41
CA THR A 54 0.51 6.33 4.55
C THR A 54 -0.47 5.43 3.80
N ALA A 55 -1.78 5.61 3.98
CA ALA A 55 -2.80 4.83 3.29
C ALA A 55 -2.76 5.06 1.77
N LEU A 56 -2.56 6.30 1.32
CA LEU A 56 -2.46 6.65 -0.10
C LEU A 56 -1.24 6.01 -0.78
N THR A 57 -0.18 5.71 -0.04
CA THR A 57 0.99 4.98 -0.56
C THR A 57 0.62 3.58 -1.07
N PHE A 58 -0.46 2.97 -0.56
CA PHE A 58 -0.98 1.69 -1.03
C PHE A 58 -1.90 1.79 -2.25
N ALA A 59 -2.27 3.00 -2.69
CA ALA A 59 -3.23 3.20 -3.78
C ALA A 59 -2.82 2.48 -5.10
N PRO A 60 -1.54 2.49 -5.54
CA PRO A 60 -1.13 1.76 -6.74
C PRO A 60 -1.31 0.24 -6.62
N ALA A 61 -1.06 -0.32 -5.43
CA ALA A 61 -1.24 -1.74 -5.16
C ALA A 61 -2.73 -2.12 -5.22
N VAL A 62 -3.57 -1.34 -4.55
CA VAL A 62 -5.03 -1.52 -4.55
C VAL A 62 -5.59 -1.40 -5.96
N GLY A 63 -5.18 -0.37 -6.72
CA GLY A 63 -5.59 -0.17 -8.11
C GLY A 63 -5.20 -1.34 -9.01
N SER A 64 -3.98 -1.85 -8.87
CA SER A 64 -3.49 -3.00 -9.65
C SER A 64 -4.29 -4.28 -9.37
N PHE A 65 -4.59 -4.57 -8.09
CA PHE A 65 -5.44 -5.72 -7.73
C PHE A 65 -6.88 -5.56 -8.20
N TYR A 66 -7.44 -4.36 -8.08
CA TYR A 66 -8.79 -4.06 -8.52
C TYR A 66 -8.94 -4.23 -10.04
N ALA A 67 -8.00 -3.67 -10.81
CA ALA A 67 -7.97 -3.83 -12.28
C ALA A 67 -7.85 -5.31 -12.68
N ALA A 68 -6.95 -6.07 -12.02
CA ALA A 68 -6.80 -7.51 -12.26
C ALA A 68 -8.06 -8.32 -11.93
N ARG A 69 -8.86 -7.88 -10.95
CA ARG A 69 -10.15 -8.49 -10.59
C ARG A 69 -11.22 -8.15 -11.62
N LEU A 70 -11.30 -6.89 -12.04
CA LEU A 70 -12.29 -6.42 -13.00
C LEU A 70 -12.11 -7.11 -14.36
N MET A 71 -10.88 -7.21 -14.86
CA MET A 71 -10.58 -7.88 -16.13
C MET A 71 -10.96 -9.36 -16.10
N ARG A 72 -10.59 -10.09 -15.03
CA ARG A 72 -11.00 -11.49 -14.85
C ARG A 72 -12.52 -11.68 -14.86
N ARG A 73 -13.27 -10.76 -14.24
CA ARG A 73 -14.74 -10.81 -14.26
C ARG A 73 -15.29 -10.59 -15.67
N ARG A 74 -14.71 -9.68 -16.44
CA ARG A 74 -15.11 -9.43 -17.84
C ARG A 74 -14.82 -10.61 -18.75
N ASP A 75 -13.68 -11.27 -18.57
CA ASP A 75 -13.32 -12.46 -19.36
C ASP A 75 -14.23 -13.65 -19.04
N ALA A 76 -14.67 -13.81 -17.78
CA ALA A 76 -15.58 -14.88 -17.37
C ALA A 76 -17.05 -14.69 -17.79
N SER A 77 -17.42 -13.48 -18.24
CA SER A 77 -18.77 -13.16 -18.72
C SER A 77 -18.88 -13.14 -20.26
N ARG A 78 -17.79 -13.46 -20.96
CA ARG A 78 -17.74 -13.67 -22.41
C ARG A 78 -17.70 -15.16 -22.71
#